data_AF-A0A1L4C1E6-F1
#
_entry.id   AF-A0A1L4C1E6-F1
#
_cell.length_a   1.000
_cell.length_b   1.000
_cell.length_c   1.000
_cell.angle_alpha   90.00
_cell.angle_beta   90.00
_cell.angle_gamma   90.00
#
_symmetry.space_group_name_H-M   'P 1'
#
loop_
_entity.id
_entity.type
_entity.pdbx_description
1 polymer ?
#
loop_
_entity_poly.entity_id
_entity_poly.type
_entity_poly.pdbx_seq_one_letter_code
_entity_poly.pdbx_strand_id
1 'polypeptide(L)'
;MQIKHKKFIYVIETETESKELCIEDDEVIENADGEFDIPLDSVLSKHQMKLEDLFEMKVATVSLVEQECSDRKLIRSISFKNLRLNK
;
A
#
# COMPACT_ATOMS: atom_id res chain seq x y z
N MET A 1 -14.74 -20.73 -14.43
CA MET A 1 -13.39 -20.13 -14.34
C MET A 1 -13.51 -18.97 -13.36
N GLN A 2 -13.15 -19.15 -12.10
CA GLN A 2 -13.23 -18.07 -11.12
C GLN A 2 -11.99 -17.21 -11.30
N ILE A 3 -12.14 -16.05 -11.93
CA ILE A 3 -11.12 -15.01 -11.90
C ILE A 3 -11.09 -14.56 -10.44
N LYS A 4 -10.09 -15.04 -9.69
CA LYS A 4 -9.83 -14.55 -8.34
C LYS A 4 -9.44 -13.08 -8.50
N HIS A 5 -10.39 -12.17 -8.35
CA HIS A 5 -10.11 -10.74 -8.25
C HIS A 5 -9.42 -10.52 -6.90
N LYS A 6 -8.10 -10.71 -6.90
CA LYS A 6 -7.24 -10.31 -5.79
C LYS A 6 -7.24 -8.80 -5.77
N LYS A 7 -7.82 -8.22 -4.72
CA LYS A 7 -7.78 -6.78 -4.53
C LYS A 7 -6.63 -6.47 -3.60
N PHE A 8 -5.79 -5.52 -3.97
CA PHE A 8 -4.77 -5.04 -3.06
C PHE A 8 -5.24 -3.72 -2.44
N ILE A 9 -4.93 -3.54 -1.16
CA ILE A 9 -5.31 -2.35 -0.39
C ILE A 9 -4.10 -1.93 0.44
N TYR A 10 -3.70 -0.67 0.30
CA TYR A 10 -2.76 -0.04 1.22
C TYR A 10 -3.51 0.56 2.41
N VAL A 11 -3.22 0.08 3.60
CA VAL A 11 -3.74 0.61 4.87
C VAL A 11 -2.67 1.51 5.47
N ILE A 12 -2.91 2.81 5.44
CA ILE A 12 -2.08 3.84 6.03
C ILE A 12 -2.63 4.13 7.42
N GLU A 13 -1.90 3.74 8.46
CA GLU A 13 -2.23 4.06 9.85
C GLU A 13 -1.39 5.24 10.32
N THR A 14 -2.06 6.30 10.76
CA THR A 14 -1.49 7.41 11.51
C THR A 14 -1.74 7.21 13.01
N GLU A 15 -1.25 8.12 13.85
CA GLU A 15 -1.50 8.07 15.30
C GLU A 15 -2.98 8.27 15.67
N THR A 16 -3.76 8.94 14.80
CA THR A 16 -5.14 9.34 15.08
C THR A 16 -6.19 8.69 14.20
N GLU A 17 -5.81 8.29 12.98
CA GLU A 17 -6.72 7.77 11.96
C GLU A 17 -6.05 6.72 11.06
N SER A 18 -6.86 5.88 10.42
CA SER A 18 -6.40 4.97 9.38
C SER A 18 -7.10 5.27 8.05
N LYS A 19 -6.36 5.16 6.96
CA LYS A 19 -6.81 5.43 5.60
C LYS A 19 -6.51 4.23 4.71
N GLU A 20 -7.54 3.71 4.07
CA GLU A 20 -7.43 2.61 3.12
C GLU A 20 -7.35 3.19 1.69
N LEU A 21 -6.28 2.89 0.97
CA LEU A 21 -6.09 3.19 -0.44
C LEU A 21 -6.30 1.91 -1.25
N CYS A 22 -7.32 1.90 -2.08
CA CYS A 22 -7.59 0.78 -2.98
C CYS A 22 -6.60 0.81 -4.14
N ILE A 23 -5.95 -0.31 -4.38
CA ILE A 23 -5.02 -0.47 -5.50
C ILE A 23 -5.82 -0.98 -6.69
N GLU A 24 -5.70 -0.28 -7.81
CA GLU A 24 -6.31 -0.68 -9.07
C GLU A 24 -5.39 -1.65 -9.82
N ASP A 25 -5.95 -2.48 -10.72
CA ASP A 25 -5.19 -3.46 -11.51
C ASP A 25 -4.05 -2.81 -12.32
N ASP A 26 -4.18 -1.53 -12.70
CA ASP A 26 -3.18 -0.75 -13.43
C ASP A 26 -1.90 -0.47 -12.61
N GLU A 27 -1.99 -0.57 -11.28
CA GLU A 27 -0.87 -0.32 -10.36
C GLU A 27 -0.15 -1.61 -9.94
N VAL A 28 -0.70 -2.74 -10.36
CA VAL A 28 -0.10 -4.05 -10.13
C VAL A 28 0.90 -4.30 -11.25
N ILE A 29 2.18 -4.14 -10.94
CA ILE A 29 3.25 -4.35 -11.90
C ILE A 29 3.73 -5.79 -11.76
N GLU A 30 3.57 -6.58 -12.82
CA GLU A 30 4.22 -7.89 -12.88
C GLU A 30 5.71 -7.68 -13.22
N ASN A 31 6.58 -7.94 -12.25
CA ASN A 31 8.02 -7.92 -12.47
C ASN A 31 8.44 -9.11 -13.34
N ALA A 32 9.64 -9.02 -13.94
CA ALA A 32 10.20 -10.06 -14.81
C ALA A 32 10.37 -11.45 -14.16
N ASP A 33 10.25 -11.54 -12.83
CA ASP A 33 10.27 -12.80 -12.06
C ASP A 33 8.87 -13.44 -11.92
N GLY A 34 7.82 -12.78 -12.43
CA GLY A 34 6.42 -13.20 -12.24
C GLY A 34 5.85 -12.83 -10.87
N GLU A 35 6.55 -11.98 -10.12
CA GLU A 35 6.08 -11.41 -8.86
C GLU A 35 5.29 -10.13 -9.12
N PHE A 36 4.14 -9.99 -8.45
CA PHE A 36 3.36 -8.76 -8.46
C PHE A 36 3.97 -7.77 -7.47
N ASP A 37 4.60 -6.73 -8.00
CA ASP A 37 5.09 -5.59 -7.22
C ASP A 37 4.15 -4.40 -7.38
N ILE A 38 3.79 -3.82 -6.25
CA ILE A 38 2.89 -2.68 -6.20
C ILE A 38 3.67 -1.55 -5.55
N PRO A 39 4.21 -0.60 -6.32
CA PRO A 39 4.96 0.50 -5.77
C PRO A 39 4.03 1.44 -5.01
N LEU A 40 4.30 1.64 -3.72
CA LEU A 40 3.56 2.58 -2.87
C LEU A 40 3.52 3.98 -3.48
N ASP A 41 4.61 4.41 -4.11
CA ASP A 41 4.71 5.73 -4.75
C ASP A 41 3.68 5.92 -5.89
N SER A 42 3.46 4.89 -6.72
CA SER A 42 2.45 4.95 -7.79
C SER A 42 1.06 5.14 -7.20
N VAL A 43 0.74 4.34 -6.19
CA VAL A 43 -0.58 4.39 -5.52
C VAL A 43 -0.83 5.75 -4.89
N LEU A 44 0.16 6.29 -4.17
CA LEU A 44 0.07 7.62 -3.61
C LEU A 44 -0.12 8.68 -4.69
N SER A 45 0.65 8.62 -5.77
CA SER A 45 0.60 9.57 -6.88
C SER A 45 -0.79 9.62 -7.51
N LYS A 46 -1.46 8.46 -7.69
CA LYS A 46 -2.85 8.40 -8.15
C LYS A 46 -3.83 9.10 -7.21
N HIS A 47 -3.58 9.01 -5.91
CA HIS A 47 -4.33 9.70 -4.87
C HIS A 47 -3.89 11.17 -4.64
N GLN A 48 -3.02 11.71 -5.50
CA GLN A 48 -2.41 13.05 -5.36
C GLN A 48 -1.65 13.23 -4.04
N MET A 49 -1.14 12.13 -3.48
CA MET A 49 -0.31 12.11 -2.28
C MET A 49 1.12 11.78 -2.68
N LYS A 50 2.09 12.25 -1.90
CA LYS A 50 3.48 11.82 -2.02
C LYS A 50 3.89 11.05 -0.79
N LEU A 51 5.01 10.34 -0.91
CA LEU A 51 5.61 9.66 0.21
C LEU A 51 5.99 10.67 1.33
N GLU A 52 6.37 11.89 0.95
CA GLU A 52 6.60 13.02 1.86
C GLU A 52 5.34 13.41 2.65
N ASP A 53 4.16 13.44 2.02
CA ASP A 53 2.90 13.71 2.71
C ASP A 53 2.65 12.68 3.82
N LEU A 54 2.99 11.41 3.61
CA LEU A 54 2.86 10.38 4.66
C LEU A 54 3.74 10.69 5.89
N PHE A 55 4.93 11.24 5.67
CA PHE A 55 5.78 11.70 6.77
C PHE A 55 5.21 12.93 7.46
N GLU A 56 4.70 13.90 6.71
CA GLU A 56 4.05 15.10 7.27
C GLU A 56 2.79 14.75 8.06
N MET A 57 2.01 13.78 7.58
CA MET A 57 0.83 13.22 8.24
C MET A 57 1.16 12.37 9.48
N LYS A 58 2.46 12.19 9.81
CA LYS A 58 2.92 11.33 10.91
C LYS A 58 2.33 9.93 10.83
N VAL A 59 2.35 9.34 9.64
CA VAL A 59 2.00 7.94 9.44
C VAL A 59 2.87 7.08 10.34
N ALA A 60 2.24 6.17 11.09
CA ALA A 60 2.91 5.21 11.94
C ALA A 60 3.35 3.99 11.13
N THR A 61 2.44 3.48 10.29
CA THR A 61 2.62 2.23 9.53
C THR A 61 1.84 2.27 8.22
N VAL A 62 2.40 1.69 7.17
CA VAL A 62 1.74 1.44 5.89
C VAL A 62 1.76 -0.06 5.61
N SER A 63 0.58 -0.65 5.51
CA SER A 63 0.39 -2.10 5.38
C SER A 63 -0.27 -2.42 4.04
N LEU A 64 0.39 -3.23 3.22
CA LEU A 64 -0.20 -3.78 2.00
C LEU A 64 -0.97 -5.05 2.34
N VAL A 65 -2.27 -5.05 2.07
CA VAL A 65 -3.19 -6.15 2.33
C VAL A 65 -3.74 -6.66 1.00
N GLU A 66 -3.63 -7.95 0.76
CA GLU A 66 -4.36 -8.66 -0.30
C GLU A 66 -5.70 -9.09 0.27
N GLN A 67 -6.79 -8.69 -0.39
CA GLN A 67 -8.14 -9.09 -0.09
C GLN A 67 -8.64 -10.05 -1.17
N GLU A 68 -8.93 -11.29 -0.78
CA GLU A 68 -9.48 -12.34 -1.65
C GLU A 68 -10.83 -12.80 -1.11
N CYS A 69 -11.93 -12.39 -1.75
CA CYS A 69 -13.32 -12.75 -1.45
C CYS A 69 -13.81 -12.43 -0.02
N SER A 70 -13.29 -13.12 1.00
CA SER A 70 -13.53 -12.87 2.43
C SER A 70 -12.26 -12.90 3.28
N ASP A 71 -11.13 -13.31 2.73
CA ASP A 71 -9.84 -13.32 3.42
C ASP A 71 -9.09 -12.02 3.19
N ARG A 72 -8.44 -11.53 4.25
CA ARG A 72 -7.50 -10.41 4.20
C ARG A 72 -6.13 -10.94 4.63
N LYS A 73 -5.16 -10.89 3.74
CA LYS A 73 -3.79 -11.33 3.99
C LYS A 73 -2.86 -10.12 3.95
N LEU A 74 -2.16 -9.88 5.05
CA LEU A 74 -1.08 -8.89 5.06
C LEU A 74 0.07 -9.41 4.20
N ILE A 75 0.39 -8.68 3.13
CA ILE A 75 1.48 -8.99 2.20
C ILE A 75 2.78 -8.36 2.70
N ARG A 76 2.74 -7.05 3.01
CA ARG A 76 3.89 -6.30 3.50
C ARG A 76 3.44 -5.24 4.50
N SER A 77 4.31 -4.86 5.44
CA SER A 77 4.08 -3.69 6.29
C SER A 77 5.38 -2.91 6.46
N ILE A 78 5.28 -1.59 6.36
CA ILE A 78 6.37 -0.63 6.46
C ILE A 78 6.07 0.26 7.66
N SER A 79 6.97 0.26 8.65
CA SER A 79 6.83 1.15 9.80
C SER A 79 7.56 2.47 9.56
N PHE A 80 6.79 3.55 9.51
CA PHE A 80 7.31 4.90 9.34
C PHE A 80 7.88 5.46 10.66
N LYS A 81 7.48 4.92 11.82
CA LYS A 81 8.04 5.29 13.14
C LYS A 81 9.56 5.20 13.24
N ASN A 82 10.18 4.25 12.53
CA ASN A 82 11.64 4.03 12.57
C ASN A 82 12.35 4.50 11.29
N LEU A 83 11.59 4.98 10.30
CA LEU A 83 12.15 5.45 9.03
C LEU A 83 12.61 6.89 9.24
N ARG A 84 13.89 7.07 9.57
CA ARG A 84 14.53 8.39 9.49
C ARG A 84 14.85 8.66 8.02
N LEU A 85 14.15 9.62 7.41
CA LEU A 85 14.66 10.33 6.23
C LEU A 85 15.95 11.04 6.68
N ASN A 86 17.10 10.42 6.43
CA ASN A 86 18.37 11.12 6.52
C ASN A 86 18.37 12.15 5.38
N LYS A 87 18.13 13.41 5.76
CA LYS A 87 18.15 14.57 4.87
C LYS A 87 19.60 15.02 4.64
#